data_AF-A0A939V5B6-F1
#
_entry.id   AF-A0A939V5B6-F1
#
_cell.length_a   1.000
_cell.length_b   1.000
_cell.length_c   1.000
_cell.angle_alpha   90.00
_cell.angle_beta   90.00
_cell.angle_gamma   90.00
#
_symmetry.space_group_name_H-M   'P 1'
#
loop_
_entity.id
_entity.type
_entity.pdbx_description
1 polymer ?
#
loop_
_entity_poly.entity_id
_entity_poly.type
_entity_poly.pdbx_seq_one_letter_code
_entity_poly.pdbx_strand_id
1 'polypeptide(L)' 'MEKIAHEYARTFSGASGRAVIEHLRKITIERTLGAHATDAELRTLEGARALVHQIETLIERGRSNAKI' A
#
# COMPACT_ATOMS: atom_id res chain seq x y z
N MET A 1 15.09 -9.84 -2.24
CA MET A 1 13.89 -9.01 -2.46
C MET A 1 12.85 -9.65 -3.39
N GLU A 2 13.22 -10.52 -4.33
CA GLU A 2 12.23 -11.14 -5.23
C GLU A 2 11.26 -12.08 -4.53
N LYS A 3 11.76 -12.95 -3.65
CA LYS A 3 10.92 -13.84 -2.83
C LYS A 3 9.84 -13.05 -2.08
N ILE A 4 10.21 -11.93 -1.44
CA ILE A 4 9.24 -11.16 -0.67
C ILE A 4 8.20 -10.50 -1.58
N ALA A 5 8.59 -9.97 -2.74
CA ALA A 5 7.66 -9.43 -3.73
C ALA A 5 6.65 -10.49 -4.20
N HIS A 6 7.10 -11.74 -4.42
CA HIS A 6 6.21 -12.85 -4.74
C HIS A 6 5.20 -13.14 -3.63
N GLU A 7 5.63 -13.16 -2.36
CA GLU A 7 4.70 -13.35 -1.23
C GLU A 7 3.68 -12.20 -1.08
N TYR A 8 4.09 -10.96 -1.35
CA TYR A 8 3.16 -9.82 -1.43
C TYR A 8 2.13 -10.04 -2.55
N ALA A 9 2.58 -10.35 -3.77
CA ALA A 9 1.66 -10.61 -4.89
C ALA A 9 0.69 -11.75 -4.57
N ARG A 10 1.17 -12.86 -4.00
CA ARG A 10 0.37 -14.02 -3.60
C ARG A 10 -0.65 -13.67 -2.52
N THR A 11 -0.23 -12.98 -1.46
CA THR A 11 -1.10 -12.56 -0.34
C THR A 11 -2.23 -11.65 -0.82
N PHE A 12 -1.93 -10.70 -1.71
CA PHE A 12 -2.89 -9.71 -2.21
C PHE A 12 -3.61 -10.15 -3.50
N SER A 13 -3.49 -11.41 -3.92
CA SER A 13 -4.15 -11.95 -5.13
C SER A 13 -5.59 -12.39 -4.88
N GLY A 14 -5.97 -12.71 -3.64
CA GLY A 14 -7.31 -13.15 -3.26
C GLY A 14 -8.28 -12.00 -2.96
N ALA A 15 -9.57 -12.30 -2.82
CA ALA A 15 -10.60 -11.31 -2.52
C ALA A 15 -10.33 -10.54 -1.22
N SER A 16 -9.95 -11.24 -0.15
CA SER A 16 -9.62 -10.62 1.14
C SER A 16 -8.39 -9.71 1.03
N GLY A 17 -7.35 -10.14 0.32
CA GLY A 17 -6.17 -9.31 0.07
C GLY A 17 -6.51 -8.02 -0.68
N ARG A 18 -7.33 -8.12 -1.74
CA ARG A 18 -7.83 -6.94 -2.47
C ARG A 18 -8.64 -6.00 -1.58
N ALA A 19 -9.52 -6.53 -0.73
CA ALA A 19 -10.30 -5.70 0.19
C ALA A 19 -9.40 -4.97 1.21
N VAL A 20 -8.36 -5.64 1.72
CA VAL A 20 -7.40 -5.03 2.66
C VAL A 20 -6.63 -3.89 1.99
N ILE A 21 -6.07 -4.09 0.78
CA ILE A 21 -5.30 -3.01 0.13
C ILE A 21 -6.20 -1.83 -0.24
N GLU A 22 -7.44 -2.07 -0.66
CA GLU A 22 -8.42 -1.00 -0.91
C GLU A 22 -8.76 -0.23 0.38
N HIS A 23 -8.94 -0.93 1.50
CA HIS A 23 -9.16 -0.28 2.78
C HIS A 23 -7.95 0.58 3.22
N LEU A 24 -6.73 0.06 3.06
CA LEU A 24 -5.51 0.81 3.37
C LEU A 24 -5.40 2.08 2.52
N ARG A 25 -5.73 2.02 1.23
CA ARG A 25 -5.77 3.19 0.35
C ARG A 25 -6.78 4.23 0.84
N LYS A 26 -7.99 3.82 1.23
CA LYS A 26 -9.03 4.71 1.76
C LYS A 26 -8.57 5.49 2.99
N ILE A 27 -7.88 4.83 3.93
CA ILE A 27 -7.46 5.47 5.19
C ILE A 27 -6.11 6.21 5.09
N THR A 28 -5.41 6.11 3.96
CA THR A 28 -4.08 6.75 3.77
C THR A 28 -4.01 7.63 2.51
N ILE A 29 -3.98 7.02 1.33
CA ILE A 29 -3.82 7.69 0.02
C ILE A 29 -4.98 8.65 -0.24
N GLU A 30 -6.21 8.17 -0.06
CA GLU A 30 -7.44 8.91 -0.36
C GLU A 30 -7.88 9.78 0.82
N ARG A 31 -7.23 9.62 1.98
CA ARG A 31 -7.52 10.41 3.17
C ARG A 31 -6.99 11.84 3.01
N THR A 32 -7.88 12.80 3.17
CA THR A 32 -7.56 14.23 3.26
C THR A 32 -7.58 14.68 4.71
N LEU A 33 -6.71 15.63 5.06
CA LEU A 33 -6.73 16.32 6.34
C LEU A 33 -7.25 17.75 6.15
N GLY A 34 -7.90 18.31 7.18
CA GLY A 34 -8.44 19.67 7.14
C GLY A 34 -7.35 20.74 7.21
N ALA A 35 -7.72 22.00 6.95
CA ALA A 35 -6.80 23.14 6.93
C ALA A 35 -6.08 23.40 8.27
N HIS A 36 -6.60 22.86 9.38
CA HIS A 36 -6.02 23.00 10.72
C HIS A 36 -5.18 21.79 11.14
N ALA A 37 -4.88 20.87 10.22
CA ALA A 37 -4.04 19.72 10.52
C ALA A 37 -2.63 20.16 10.93
N THR A 38 -2.11 19.53 11.97
CA THR A 38 -0.77 19.80 12.47
C THR A 38 0.30 19.18 11.56
N ASP A 39 1.51 19.75 11.59
CA ASP A 39 2.66 19.18 10.89
C ASP A 39 2.97 17.74 11.32
N ALA A 40 2.64 17.37 12.56
CA ALA A 40 2.81 16.01 13.06
C ALA A 40 1.82 15.05 12.37
N GLU A 41 0.55 15.42 12.27
CA GLU A 41 -0.48 14.62 11.58
C GLU A 41 -0.19 14.48 10.08
N LEU A 42 0.24 15.57 9.43
CA LEU A 42 0.66 15.55 8.03
C LEU A 42 1.81 14.56 7.80
N ARG A 43 2.88 14.65 8.62
CA ARG A 43 4.04 13.75 8.51
C ARG A 43 3.68 12.29 8.81
N THR A 44 2.85 12.04 9.81
CA THR A 44 2.37 10.69 10.11
C THR A 44 1.57 10.11 8.95
N LEU A 45 0.66 10.90 8.35
CA LEU A 45 -0.11 10.45 7.19
C LEU A 45 0.81 10.17 5.99
N GLU A 46 1.80 11.02 5.74
CA GLU A 46 2.74 10.82 4.64
C GLU A 46 3.60 9.57 4.83
N GLY A 47 4.05 9.28 6.05
CA GLY A 47 4.73 8.02 6.37
C GLY A 47 3.86 6.80 6.07
N ALA A 48 2.56 6.86 6.40
CA ALA A 48 1.62 5.80 6.09
C ALA A 48 1.39 5.64 4.57
N ARG A 49 1.32 6.74 3.82
CA ARG A 49 1.21 6.72 2.34
C ARG A 49 2.43 6.09 1.69
N ALA A 50 3.63 6.46 2.13
CA ALA A 50 4.87 5.88 1.64
C ALA A 50 4.91 4.35 1.84
N LEU A 51 4.46 3.87 3.01
CA LEU A 51 4.37 2.44 3.29
C LEU A 51 3.36 1.73 2.37
N VAL A 52 2.16 2.28 2.19
CA VAL A 52 1.15 1.68 1.31
C VAL A 52 1.62 1.64 -0.14
N HIS A 53 2.28 2.70 -0.63
CA HIS A 53 2.89 2.68 -1.97
C HIS A 53 4.01 1.65 -2.10
N GLN A 54 4.81 1.44 -1.07
CA GLN A 54 5.84 0.38 -1.06
C GLN A 54 5.20 -1.01 -1.18
N ILE A 55 4.09 -1.25 -0.47
CA ILE A 55 3.33 -2.50 -0.57
C ILE A 55 2.80 -2.69 -2.00
N GLU A 56 2.16 -1.66 -2.59
CA GLU A 56 1.68 -1.70 -3.97
C GLU A 56 2.80 -2.01 -4.97
N THR A 57 3.97 -1.39 -4.79
CA THR A 57 5.17 -1.63 -5.60
C THR A 57 5.64 -3.09 -5.51
N LEU A 58 5.66 -3.67 -4.31
CA LEU A 58 6.06 -5.07 -4.10
C LEU A 58 5.05 -6.05 -4.71
N ILE A 59 3.75 -5.74 -4.60
CA ILE A 59 2.69 -6.53 -5.24
C ILE A 59 2.89 -6.53 -6.76
N GLU A 60 3.08 -5.36 -7.38
CA GLU A 60 3.21 -5.25 -8.84
C GLU A 60 4.49 -5.93 -9.34
N ARG A 61 5.61 -5.74 -8.64
CA ARG A 61 6.86 -6.43 -8.94
C ARG A 61 6.71 -7.96 -8.86
N GLY A 62 6.03 -8.46 -7.83
CA GLY A 62 5.78 -9.89 -7.68
C GLY A 62 4.88 -10.49 -8.77
N ARG A 63 3.93 -9.70 -9.30
CA ARG A 63 3.08 -10.09 -10.43
C ARG A 63 3.85 -10.11 -11.75
N SER A 64 4.70 -9.12 -11.99
CA SER A 64 5.51 -9.04 -13.21
C SER A 64 6.50 -10.19 -13.31
N ASN A 65 7.14 -10.56 -12.19
CA ASN A 65 8.06 -11.69 -12.13
C ASN A 65 7.39 -13.06 -12.28
N ALA A 66 6.08 -13.18 -12.05
CA ALA A 66 5.33 -14.43 -12.27
C ALA A 66 4.91 -14.65 -13.73
N LYS A 67 5.08 -13.64 -14.59
CA LYS A 67 4.74 -13.68 -16.02
C LYS A 67 5.93 -14.03 -16.92
N ILE A 68 7.11 -14.26 -16.35
CA ILE A 68 8.34 -14.70 -17.01
C ILE A 68 8.62 -16.13 -16.55
#